data_AF-A0A7C5X296-F1
#
_entry.id   AF-A0A7C5X296-F1
#
_cell.length_a   1.000
_cell.length_b   1.000
_cell.length_c   1.000
_cell.angle_alpha   90.00
_cell.angle_beta   90.00
_cell.angle_gamma   90.00
#
_symmetry.space_group_name_H-M   'P 1'
#
loop_
_entity.id
_entity.type
_entity.pdbx_description
1 polymer ?
#
loop_
_entity_poly.entity_id
_entity_poly.type
_entity_poly.pdbx_seq_one_letter_code
_entity_poly.pdbx_strand_id
1 'polypeptide(L)'
;AIFSESKPWRFALIVFGIFFYLGAFQASGLPGAMAALPLPLGPLVLGLGLLMGLATGRQQAALSVVIPVYLAGAGSLSPWQFSLIYQASYLGYLLSPLHPCLVVSAEYAGTHLSSVLRRLLLPSLAFASSVMALSYFAL
;
A
#
# COMPACT_ATOMS: atom_id res chain seq x y z
N ALA A 1 -0.86 -36.20 1.86
CA ALA A 1 -0.79 -35.65 3.23
C ALA A 1 -0.73 -34.11 3.26
N ILE A 2 -0.05 -33.42 2.33
CA ILE A 2 0.16 -31.96 2.38
C ILE A 2 -1.14 -31.12 2.30
N PHE A 3 -2.14 -31.57 1.53
CA PHE A 3 -3.43 -30.88 1.36
C PHE A 3 -4.38 -30.92 2.58
N SER A 4 -4.11 -31.79 3.56
CA SER A 4 -4.96 -31.92 4.76
C SER A 4 -4.54 -30.96 5.88
N GLU A 5 -3.27 -30.55 5.90
CA GLU A 5 -2.64 -29.72 6.94
C GLU A 5 -2.72 -28.24 6.58
N SER A 6 -2.43 -27.91 5.33
CA SER A 6 -2.70 -26.59 4.78
C SER A 6 -4.23 -26.45 4.72
N LYS A 7 -4.83 -25.51 5.46
CA LYS A 7 -6.27 -25.22 5.39
C LYS A 7 -6.49 -24.10 4.36
N PRO A 8 -6.44 -24.37 3.04
CA PRO A 8 -6.43 -23.34 1.99
C PRO A 8 -7.69 -22.48 2.01
N TRP A 9 -8.78 -22.99 2.57
CA TRP A 9 -10.02 -22.24 2.79
C TRP A 9 -9.84 -20.98 3.65
N ARG A 10 -8.88 -20.97 4.59
CA ARG A 10 -8.54 -19.77 5.37
C ARG A 10 -7.91 -18.69 4.47
N PHE A 11 -7.04 -19.10 3.54
CA PHE A 11 -6.42 -18.18 2.59
C PHE A 11 -7.45 -17.67 1.57
N ALA A 12 -8.33 -18.53 1.09
CA ALA A 12 -9.44 -18.16 0.22
C ALA A 12 -10.37 -17.11 0.89
N LEU A 13 -10.72 -17.31 2.17
CA LEU A 13 -11.50 -16.35 2.95
C LEU A 13 -10.79 -15.00 3.11
N ILE A 14 -9.48 -14.98 3.36
CA ILE A 14 -8.70 -13.75 3.47
C ILE A 14 -8.70 -13.01 2.12
N VAL A 15 -8.46 -13.71 1.02
CA VAL A 15 -8.47 -13.13 -0.33
C VAL A 15 -9.86 -12.57 -0.66
N PHE A 16 -10.92 -13.33 -0.37
CA PHE A 16 -12.31 -12.88 -0.56
C PHE A 16 -12.63 -11.62 0.26
N GLY A 17 -12.26 -11.59 1.55
CA GLY A 17 -12.48 -10.43 2.41
C GLY A 17 -11.80 -9.16 1.89
N ILE A 18 -10.63 -9.30 1.26
CA ILE A 18 -9.89 -8.17 0.69
C ILE A 18 -10.56 -7.61 -0.56
N PHE A 19 -11.08 -8.47 -1.43
CA PHE A 19 -11.85 -8.02 -2.60
C PHE A 19 -13.21 -7.43 -2.20
N PHE A 20 -13.85 -8.00 -1.18
CA PHE A 20 -15.09 -7.45 -0.61
C PHE A 20 -14.87 -6.05 -0.02
N TYR A 21 -13.81 -5.89 0.79
CA TYR A 21 -13.42 -4.58 1.32
C TYR A 21 -13.10 -3.58 0.20
N LEU A 22 -12.35 -4.00 -0.84
CA LEU A 22 -12.01 -3.14 -1.97
C LEU A 22 -13.26 -2.65 -2.71
N GLY A 23 -14.24 -3.54 -2.94
CA GLY A 23 -15.52 -3.19 -3.56
C GLY A 23 -16.31 -2.20 -2.71
N ALA A 24 -16.39 -2.43 -1.39
CA ALA A 24 -17.06 -1.50 -0.46
C ALA A 24 -16.37 -0.14 -0.41
N PHE A 25 -15.03 -0.12 -0.43
CA PHE A 25 -14.24 1.11 -0.44
C PHE A 25 -14.47 1.93 -1.73
N GLN A 26 -14.50 1.28 -2.90
CA GLN A 26 -14.81 1.94 -4.18
C GLN A 26 -16.25 2.46 -4.21
N ALA A 27 -17.21 1.71 -3.69
CA ALA A 27 -18.62 2.10 -3.65
C ALA A 27 -18.92 3.24 -2.65
N SER A 28 -18.07 3.44 -1.64
CA SER A 28 -18.29 4.43 -0.57
C SER A 28 -18.17 5.89 -1.02
N GLY A 29 -17.68 6.17 -2.22
CA GLY A 29 -17.42 7.55 -2.69
C GLY A 29 -16.27 8.25 -1.95
N LEU A 30 -15.66 7.61 -0.95
CA LEU A 30 -14.45 8.08 -0.28
C LEU A 30 -13.31 8.43 -1.25
N PRO A 31 -13.05 7.67 -2.35
CA PRO A 31 -12.03 8.05 -3.32
C PRO A 31 -12.26 9.45 -3.93
N GLY A 32 -13.52 9.80 -4.20
CA GLY A 32 -13.90 11.12 -4.73
C GLY A 32 -13.82 12.22 -3.69
N ALA A 33 -14.22 11.96 -2.44
CA ALA A 33 -14.10 12.92 -1.34
C ALA A 33 -12.63 13.24 -1.01
N MET A 34 -11.73 12.25 -1.13
CA MET A 34 -10.28 12.46 -0.94
C MET A 34 -9.66 13.29 -2.08
N ALA A 35 -10.19 13.18 -3.31
CA ALA A 35 -9.73 13.96 -4.45
C ALA A 35 -10.07 15.46 -4.36
N ALA A 36 -11.07 15.83 -3.54
CA ALA A 36 -11.49 17.22 -3.36
C ALA A 36 -10.62 18.02 -2.37
N LEU A 37 -9.65 17.38 -1.68
CA LEU A 37 -8.78 18.07 -0.75
C LEU A 37 -7.66 18.83 -1.49
N PRO A 38 -7.50 20.15 -1.28
CA PRO A 38 -6.39 20.93 -1.83
C PRO A 38 -5.09 20.62 -1.07
N LEU A 39 -4.46 19.51 -1.43
CA LEU A 39 -3.20 19.03 -0.84
C LEU A 39 -2.04 19.31 -1.80
N PRO A 40 -0.87 19.76 -1.30
CA PRO A 40 0.34 19.89 -2.12
C PRO A 40 0.73 18.52 -2.70
N LEU A 41 1.02 18.48 -4.01
CA LEU A 41 1.18 17.24 -4.78
C LEU A 41 2.29 16.31 -4.26
N GLY A 42 3.40 16.85 -3.74
CA GLY A 42 4.49 16.02 -3.19
C GLY A 42 4.11 15.24 -1.91
N PRO A 43 3.70 15.94 -0.84
CA PRO A 43 3.22 15.29 0.38
C PRO A 43 1.97 14.43 0.17
N LEU A 44 1.12 14.77 -0.81
CA LEU A 44 -0.02 13.95 -1.22
C LEU A 44 0.45 12.58 -1.73
N VAL A 45 1.39 12.54 -2.67
CA VAL A 45 1.89 11.28 -3.24
C VAL A 45 2.52 10.38 -2.18
N LEU A 46 3.37 10.96 -1.34
CA LEU A 46 4.05 10.23 -0.27
C LEU A 46 3.12 9.83 0.86
N GLY A 47 2.36 10.79 1.40
CA GLY A 47 1.48 10.58 2.54
C GLY A 47 0.27 9.71 2.19
N LEU A 48 -0.46 10.05 1.12
CA LEU A 48 -1.62 9.28 0.69
C LEU A 48 -1.23 7.90 0.17
N GLY A 49 -0.14 7.81 -0.58
CA GLY A 49 0.42 6.53 -1.04
C GLY A 49 0.78 5.62 0.13
N LEU A 50 1.53 6.14 1.10
CA LEU A 50 1.94 5.37 2.27
C LEU A 50 0.73 4.95 3.12
N LEU A 51 -0.20 5.88 3.40
CA LEU A 51 -1.40 5.60 4.19
C LEU A 51 -2.30 4.58 3.50
N MET A 52 -2.55 4.74 2.20
CA MET A 52 -3.38 3.80 1.45
C MET A 52 -2.69 2.44 1.29
N GLY A 53 -1.37 2.41 1.09
CA GLY A 53 -0.60 1.18 1.10
C GLY A 53 -0.69 0.44 2.44
N LEU A 54 -0.59 1.17 3.55
CA LEU A 54 -0.66 0.63 4.90
C LEU A 54 -2.08 0.13 5.24
N ALA A 55 -3.09 0.94 4.91
CA ALA A 55 -4.50 0.67 5.22
C ALA A 55 -5.09 -0.46 4.37
N THR A 56 -4.71 -0.56 3.09
CA THR A 56 -5.24 -1.60 2.20
C THR A 56 -4.44 -2.90 2.28
N GLY A 57 -3.15 -2.83 2.63
CA GLY A 57 -2.24 -3.97 2.57
C GLY A 57 -2.17 -4.60 1.18
N ARG A 58 -2.58 -3.87 0.12
CA ARG A 58 -2.60 -4.26 -1.30
C ARG A 58 -2.13 -3.12 -2.18
N GLN A 59 -1.11 -3.41 -2.98
CA GLN A 59 -0.63 -2.46 -3.97
C GLN A 59 -1.68 -2.01 -4.96
N GLN A 60 -2.41 -2.96 -5.57
CA GLN A 60 -3.42 -2.61 -6.57
C GLN A 60 -4.53 -1.72 -6.01
N ALA A 61 -4.95 -1.98 -4.76
CA ALA A 61 -5.94 -1.16 -4.07
C ALA A 61 -5.42 0.25 -3.82
N ALA A 62 -4.22 0.40 -3.26
CA ALA A 62 -3.63 1.71 -2.99
C ALA A 62 -3.46 2.55 -4.28
N LEU A 63 -2.96 1.94 -5.36
CA LEU A 63 -2.76 2.64 -6.64
C LEU A 63 -4.08 3.09 -7.27
N SER A 64 -5.14 2.30 -7.15
CA SER A 64 -6.47 2.66 -7.67
C SER A 64 -7.05 3.92 -7.02
N VAL A 65 -6.56 4.29 -5.83
CA VAL A 65 -6.96 5.51 -5.11
C VAL A 65 -6.00 6.65 -5.40
N VAL A 66 -4.70 6.40 -5.31
CA VAL A 66 -3.69 7.47 -5.36
C VAL A 66 -3.52 8.02 -6.78
N ILE A 67 -3.63 7.19 -7.83
CA ILE A 67 -3.46 7.62 -9.22
C ILE A 67 -4.55 8.60 -9.67
N PRO A 68 -5.87 8.31 -9.50
CA PRO A 68 -6.91 9.26 -9.87
C PRO A 68 -6.85 10.56 -9.07
N VAL A 69 -6.52 10.47 -7.78
CA VAL A 69 -6.36 11.64 -6.90
C VAL A 69 -5.21 12.52 -7.38
N TYR A 70 -4.08 11.92 -7.78
CA TYR A 70 -2.97 12.68 -8.37
C TYR A 70 -3.34 13.33 -9.71
N LEU A 71 -4.00 12.59 -10.60
CA LEU A 71 -4.44 13.09 -11.90
C LEU A 71 -5.42 14.26 -11.79
N ALA A 72 -6.33 14.23 -10.81
CA ALA A 72 -7.27 15.31 -10.56
C ALA A 72 -6.58 16.63 -10.17
N GLY A 73 -5.44 16.57 -9.46
CA GLY A 73 -4.67 17.74 -9.05
C GLY A 73 -3.62 18.21 -10.07
N ALA A 74 -2.93 17.29 -10.74
CA ALA A 74 -1.80 17.60 -11.63
C ALA A 74 -2.18 17.66 -13.12
N GLY A 75 -3.35 17.12 -13.52
CA GLY A 75 -3.84 17.08 -14.90
C GLY A 75 -3.11 16.12 -15.84
N SER A 76 -1.87 15.75 -15.53
CA SER A 76 -1.06 14.81 -16.29
C SER A 76 -0.15 14.00 -15.37
N LEU A 77 0.29 12.83 -15.82
CA LEU A 77 1.10 11.91 -15.02
C LEU A 77 2.27 11.39 -15.88
N SER A 78 3.47 11.89 -15.58
CA SER A 78 4.70 11.47 -16.24
C SER A 78 5.17 10.11 -15.72
N PRO A 79 5.95 9.34 -16.50
CA PRO A 79 6.49 8.05 -16.05
C PRO A 79 7.29 8.14 -14.74
N TRP A 80 7.94 9.28 -14.50
CA TRP A 80 8.67 9.54 -13.27
C TRP A 80 7.74 9.73 -12.07
N GLN A 81 6.67 10.51 -12.23
CA GLN A 81 5.64 10.70 -11.20
C GLN A 81 4.92 9.39 -10.86
N PHE A 82 4.65 8.55 -11.88
CA PHE A 82 4.11 7.21 -11.68
C PHE A 82 5.03 6.36 -10.79
N SER A 83 6.32 6.36 -11.08
CA SER A 83 7.32 5.60 -10.33
C SER A 83 7.39 6.04 -8.86
N LEU A 84 7.32 7.34 -8.60
CA LEU A 84 7.27 7.90 -7.24
C LEU A 84 6.00 7.47 -6.49
N ILE A 85 4.82 7.59 -7.12
CA ILE A 85 3.54 7.14 -6.55
C ILE A 85 3.57 5.65 -6.24
N TYR A 86 4.12 4.86 -7.17
CA TYR A 86 4.26 3.42 -7.02
C TYR A 86 5.18 3.08 -5.85
N GLN A 87 6.36 3.69 -5.77
CA GLN A 87 7.28 3.47 -4.66
C GLN A 87 6.71 3.89 -3.30
N ALA A 88 6.07 5.06 -3.22
CA ALA A 88 5.44 5.53 -1.99
C ALA A 88 4.34 4.57 -1.49
N SER A 89 3.48 4.13 -2.41
CA SER A 89 2.43 3.17 -2.11
C SER A 89 3.02 1.82 -1.71
N TYR A 90 4.05 1.35 -2.44
CA TYR A 90 4.74 0.09 -2.20
C TYR A 90 5.36 0.00 -0.83
N LEU A 91 5.90 1.10 -0.34
CA LEU A 91 6.46 1.18 1.00
C LEU A 91 5.40 0.99 2.09
N GLY A 92 4.23 1.62 1.93
CA GLY A 92 3.12 1.48 2.89
C GLY A 92 2.58 0.05 2.90
N TYR A 93 2.52 -0.56 1.72
CA TYR A 93 2.15 -1.96 1.55
C TYR A 93 3.13 -2.95 2.22
N LEU A 94 4.44 -2.72 2.08
CA LEU A 94 5.49 -3.53 2.72
C LEU A 94 5.38 -3.53 4.24
N LEU A 95 5.06 -2.38 4.83
CA LEU A 95 4.90 -2.21 6.28
C LEU A 95 3.50 -2.58 6.79
N SER A 96 2.58 -2.96 5.91
CA SER A 96 1.21 -3.26 6.32
C SER A 96 1.12 -4.62 7.04
N PRO A 97 0.61 -4.67 8.27
CA PRO A 97 0.33 -5.94 8.94
C PRO A 97 -0.81 -6.73 8.27
N LEU A 98 -1.54 -6.09 7.34
CA LEU A 98 -2.60 -6.70 6.53
C LEU A 98 -2.04 -7.40 5.28
N HIS A 99 -0.72 -7.34 5.06
CA HIS A 99 -0.07 -8.04 3.96
C HIS A 99 0.10 -9.54 4.29
N PRO A 100 -0.65 -10.47 3.66
CA PRO A 100 -0.69 -11.86 4.07
C PRO A 100 0.59 -12.59 3.73
N CYS A 101 1.36 -12.14 2.73
CA CYS A 101 2.65 -12.79 2.47
C CYS A 101 3.58 -12.56 3.66
N LEU A 102 3.46 -11.43 4.37
CA LEU A 102 4.20 -11.17 5.61
C LEU A 102 3.67 -12.03 6.77
N VAL A 103 2.36 -12.11 6.94
CA VAL A 103 1.72 -12.89 8.02
C VAL A 103 2.01 -14.39 7.87
N VAL A 104 1.82 -14.94 6.67
CA VAL A 104 2.09 -16.37 6.39
C VAL A 104 3.57 -16.69 6.49
N SER A 105 4.46 -15.78 6.06
CA SER A 105 5.91 -15.99 6.23
C SER A 105 6.32 -15.99 7.70
N ALA A 106 5.74 -15.10 8.52
CA ALA A 106 6.00 -15.07 9.95
C ALA A 106 5.50 -16.34 10.66
N GLU A 107 4.29 -16.81 10.31
CA GLU A 107 3.74 -18.08 10.80
C GLU A 107 4.60 -19.28 10.38
N TYR A 108 5.03 -19.34 9.11
CA TYR A 108 5.88 -20.41 8.60
C TYR A 108 7.25 -20.45 9.30
N ALA A 109 7.84 -19.28 9.55
CA ALA A 109 9.11 -19.19 10.27
C ALA A 109 8.97 -19.39 11.79
N GLY A 110 7.76 -19.53 12.32
CA GLY A 110 7.49 -19.62 13.76
C GLY A 110 7.88 -18.35 14.53
N THR A 111 7.86 -17.18 13.88
CA THR A 111 8.27 -15.91 14.47
C THR A 111 7.10 -14.95 14.65
N HIS A 112 7.20 -14.03 15.61
CA HIS A 112 6.19 -12.99 15.79
C HIS A 112 6.25 -11.94 14.67
N LEU A 113 5.09 -11.61 14.10
CA LEU A 113 4.94 -10.57 13.07
C LEU A 113 5.57 -9.23 13.50
N SER A 114 5.47 -8.88 14.78
CA SER A 114 6.07 -7.66 15.34
C SER A 114 7.60 -7.62 15.26
N SER A 115 8.27 -8.77 15.34
CA SER A 115 9.72 -8.88 15.19
C SER A 115 10.14 -8.67 13.73
N VAL A 116 9.39 -9.28 12.81
CA VAL A 116 9.59 -9.10 11.35
C VAL A 116 9.38 -7.64 10.97
N LEU A 117 8.29 -7.02 11.44
CA LEU A 117 7.98 -5.61 11.17
C LEU A 117 9.07 -4.69 11.72
N ARG A 118 9.57 -4.96 12.92
CA ARG A 118 10.64 -4.15 13.54
C ARG A 118 11.96 -4.24 12.76
N ARG A 119 12.27 -5.40 12.18
CA ARG A 119 13.41 -5.55 11.27
C ARG A 119 13.18 -4.87 9.92
N LEU A 120 11.94 -4.83 9.45
CA LEU A 120 11.55 -4.18 8.20
C LEU A 120 11.51 -2.65 8.31
N LEU A 121 11.33 -2.09 9.51
CA LEU A 121 11.28 -0.64 9.72
C LEU A 121 12.56 0.07 9.24
N LEU A 122 13.74 -0.47 9.56
CA LEU A 122 15.02 0.16 9.21
C LEU A 122 15.22 0.28 7.67
N PRO A 123 15.09 -0.80 6.87
CA PRO A 123 15.17 -0.68 5.41
C PRO A 123 14.01 0.13 4.81
N SER A 124 12.82 0.07 5.43
CA SER A 124 11.67 0.85 4.95
C SER A 124 11.88 2.36 5.17
N LEU A 125 12.49 2.77 6.28
CA LEU A 125 12.84 4.17 6.52
C LEU A 125 13.93 4.66 5.55
N ALA A 126 14.93 3.83 5.26
CA ALA A 126 15.95 4.14 4.25
C ALA A 126 15.36 4.28 2.85
N PHE A 127 14.32 3.50 2.53
CA PHE A 127 13.59 3.62 1.28
C PHE A 127 12.66 4.85 1.26
N ALA A 128 12.01 5.17 2.38
CA ALA A 128 11.18 6.37 2.50
C ALA A 128 12.02 7.63 2.25
N SER A 129 13.20 7.69 2.85
CA SER A 129 14.10 8.84 2.72
C SER A 129 14.65 8.97 1.30
N SER A 130 14.93 7.86 0.60
CA SER A 130 15.36 7.91 -0.80
C SER A 130 14.25 8.39 -1.73
N VAL A 131 13.01 7.92 -1.55
CA VAL A 131 11.85 8.40 -2.34
C VAL A 131 11.57 9.87 -2.05
N MET A 132 11.69 10.31 -0.80
CA MET A 132 11.52 11.72 -0.43
C MET A 132 12.61 12.60 -1.08
N ALA A 133 13.87 12.19 -1.04
CA ALA A 133 14.97 12.89 -1.70
C ALA A 133 14.77 12.99 -3.23
N LEU A 134 14.33 11.90 -3.87
CA LEU A 134 14.03 11.87 -5.31
C LEU A 134 12.81 12.72 -5.68
N SER A 135 11.79 12.77 -4.81
CA SER A 135 10.61 13.60 -5.04
C SER A 135 10.94 15.09 -5.01
N TYR A 136 11.89 15.52 -4.18
CA TYR A 136 12.33 16.92 -4.10
C TYR A 136 13.14 17.35 -5.34
N PHE A 137 13.82 16.41 -6.00
CA PHE A 137 14.61 16.69 -7.19
C PHE A 137 13.79 16.70 -8.50
N ALA A 138 12.54 16.22 -8.47
CA ALA A 138 11.78 15.93 -9.69
C ALA A 138 10.35 16.47 -9.73
N LEU A 139 9.87 17.07 -8.64
CA LEU A 139 8.71 17.97 -8.61
C LEU A 139 9.21 19.42 -8.67
#